data_AF-A0A7V6X097-F1
#
_entry.id   AF-A0A7V6X097-F1
#
_cell.length_a   1.000
_cell.length_b   1.000
_cell.length_c   1.000
_cell.angle_alpha   90.00
_cell.angle_beta   90.00
_cell.angle_gamma   90.00
#
_symmetry.space_group_name_H-M   'P 1'
#
loop_
_entity.id
_entity.type
_entity.pdbx_description
1 polymer ?
#
loop_
_entity_poly.entity_id
_entity_poly.type
_entity_poly.pdbx_seq_one_letter_code
_entity_poly.pdbx_strand_id
1 'polypeptide(L)'
;MENPTFMGICIYNNILRDPIVKSYVSLDEALEEKMSPEDICGRYGEFLSQLVHKTELSPGTIVADAWRNHLMDLVIQDENTFTRKAEYIPLNKMSAGLIKLAKHDIRILQEVLFVSLEEISSKVNRCLKQHGIGFGFPCVGDSFQPLCPGSDSDSLVKIKKHLAASPDWRQCLNLLAEYARTNGCGEFGRYLAFRWVPGKGLAGVSSPDPVKLEDLIRYERQREEVVANTRRFVQGYPANNVLLYGDRGTGKSST
;
A
#
# COMPACT_ATOMS: atom_id res chain seq x y z
N MET A 1 14.87 -7.49 20.37
CA MET A 1 15.12 -8.92 20.15
C MET A 1 14.29 -9.29 18.92
N GLU A 2 14.81 -10.09 17.98
CA GLU A 2 14.05 -10.43 16.78
C GLU A 2 13.06 -11.54 17.11
N ASN A 3 11.75 -11.30 16.95
CA ASN A 3 10.71 -12.31 17.08
C ASN A 3 10.98 -13.48 16.09
N PRO A 4 11.13 -14.72 16.58
CA PRO A 4 11.47 -15.89 15.76
C PRO A 4 10.44 -16.19 14.68
N THR A 5 9.22 -15.68 14.82
CA THR A 5 8.10 -15.88 13.88
C THR A 5 8.35 -15.22 12.52
N PHE A 6 9.23 -14.21 12.44
CA PHE A 6 9.59 -13.53 11.19
C PHE A 6 10.95 -13.94 10.62
N MET A 7 11.68 -14.85 11.29
CA MET A 7 12.97 -15.37 10.84
C MET A 7 12.80 -16.25 9.60
N GLY A 8 12.74 -15.62 8.42
CA GLY A 8 12.66 -16.33 7.14
C GLY A 8 12.17 -15.51 5.96
N ILE A 9 11.64 -14.30 6.20
CA ILE A 9 11.21 -13.44 5.10
C ILE A 9 12.43 -12.92 4.32
N CYS A 10 12.50 -13.23 3.03
CA CYS A 10 13.63 -12.94 2.17
C CYS A 10 13.36 -11.77 1.21
N ILE A 11 12.31 -11.90 0.40
CA ILE A 11 11.86 -10.99 -0.67
C ILE A 11 11.05 -9.84 -0.08
N TYR A 12 10.06 -10.12 0.78
CA TYR A 12 9.14 -9.10 1.32
C TYR A 12 9.63 -8.45 2.63
N ASN A 13 10.95 -8.40 2.85
CA ASN A 13 11.53 -7.95 4.11
C ASN A 13 11.29 -6.45 4.40
N ASN A 14 10.97 -5.65 3.37
CA ASN A 14 10.61 -4.24 3.53
C ASN A 14 9.35 -4.05 4.38
N ILE A 15 8.42 -5.00 4.35
CA ILE A 15 7.18 -4.95 5.14
C ILE A 15 7.49 -4.92 6.63
N LEU A 16 8.52 -5.65 7.07
CA LEU A 16 8.98 -5.63 8.47
C LEU A 16 9.64 -4.30 8.87
N ARG A 17 9.93 -3.43 7.90
CA ARG A 17 10.48 -2.09 8.16
C ARG A 17 9.40 -1.04 8.39
N ASP A 18 8.14 -1.34 8.02
CA ASP A 18 7.00 -0.43 8.19
C ASP A 18 6.78 -0.11 9.69
N PRO A 19 6.61 1.17 10.06
CA PRO A 19 6.45 1.56 11.47
C PRO A 19 5.26 0.90 12.16
N ILE A 20 4.12 0.77 11.46
CA ILE A 20 2.91 0.17 12.03
C ILE A 20 3.15 -1.33 12.23
N VAL A 21 3.75 -2.01 11.25
CA VAL A 21 4.14 -3.43 11.40
C VAL A 21 5.10 -3.61 12.58
N LYS A 22 6.12 -2.76 12.72
CA LYS A 22 7.04 -2.83 13.88
C LYS A 22 6.32 -2.64 15.21
N SER A 23 5.39 -1.69 15.28
CA SER A 23 4.60 -1.45 16.50
C SER A 23 3.69 -2.64 16.83
N TYR A 24 3.11 -3.31 15.81
CA TYR A 24 2.36 -4.54 15.99
C TYR A 24 3.24 -5.69 16.49
N VAL A 25 4.39 -5.93 15.86
CA VAL A 25 5.31 -7.01 16.28
C VAL A 25 5.79 -6.76 17.71
N SER A 26 6.12 -5.52 18.03
CA SER A 26 6.47 -5.07 19.38
C SER A 26 5.35 -5.34 20.41
N LEU A 27 4.09 -5.11 20.04
CA LEU A 27 2.93 -5.44 20.86
C LEU A 27 2.74 -6.94 21.03
N ASP A 28 2.85 -7.71 19.95
CA ASP A 28 2.68 -9.16 19.96
C ASP A 28 3.74 -9.83 20.86
N GLU A 29 5.01 -9.43 20.74
CA GLU A 29 6.09 -9.82 21.65
C GLU A 29 5.73 -9.51 23.12
N ALA A 30 5.22 -8.31 23.41
CA ALA A 30 4.85 -7.92 24.77
C ALA A 30 3.67 -8.74 25.33
N LEU A 31 2.74 -9.17 24.48
CA LEU A 31 1.64 -10.06 24.84
C LEU A 31 2.12 -11.49 25.10
N GLU A 32 3.09 -11.99 24.34
CA GLU A 32 3.69 -13.31 24.52
C GLU A 32 4.59 -13.39 25.76
N GLU A 33 5.43 -12.38 25.99
CA GLU A 33 6.34 -12.29 27.14
C GLU A 33 5.62 -11.94 28.45
N LYS A 34 4.30 -11.65 28.40
CA LYS A 34 3.48 -11.22 29.54
C LYS A 34 4.11 -10.04 30.29
N MET A 35 4.48 -9.02 29.52
CA MET A 35 5.03 -7.77 30.05
C MET A 35 4.01 -7.05 30.95
N SER A 36 4.47 -5.98 31.61
CA SER A 36 3.60 -5.19 32.48
C SER A 36 2.39 -4.63 31.70
N PRO A 37 1.23 -4.43 32.35
CA PRO A 37 0.07 -3.86 31.69
C PRO A 37 0.32 -2.47 31.11
N GLU A 38 1.19 -1.69 31.73
CA GLU A 38 1.61 -0.37 31.27
C GLU A 38 2.35 -0.47 29.92
N ASP A 39 3.27 -1.43 29.79
CA ASP A 39 3.98 -1.70 28.53
C ASP A 39 3.02 -2.12 27.41
N ILE A 40 2.07 -3.01 27.72
CA ILE A 40 1.07 -3.50 26.76
C ILE A 40 0.18 -2.33 26.30
N CYS A 41 -0.29 -1.51 27.24
CA CYS A 41 -1.12 -0.34 26.92
C CYS A 41 -0.35 0.68 26.06
N GLY A 42 0.92 0.94 26.39
CA GLY A 42 1.77 1.85 25.64
C GLY A 42 1.96 1.38 24.19
N ARG A 43 2.33 0.12 23.99
CA ARG A 43 2.56 -0.47 22.65
C ARG A 43 1.29 -0.58 21.84
N TYR A 44 0.17 -0.95 22.47
CA TYR A 44 -1.12 -1.00 21.78
C TYR A 44 -1.61 0.41 21.40
N GLY A 45 -1.43 1.39 22.29
CA GLY A 45 -1.74 2.79 22.01
C GLY A 45 -0.92 3.36 20.86
N GLU A 46 0.38 3.05 20.81
CA GLU A 46 1.25 3.42 19.69
C GLU A 46 0.79 2.78 18.38
N PHE A 47 0.57 1.46 18.37
CA PHE A 47 0.08 0.73 17.20
C PHE A 47 -1.24 1.31 16.66
N LEU A 48 -2.23 1.48 17.54
CA LEU A 48 -3.52 2.06 17.15
C LEU A 48 -3.36 3.49 16.68
N SER A 49 -2.58 4.33 17.35
CA SER A 49 -2.42 5.74 16.96
C SER A 49 -1.86 5.87 15.54
N GLN A 50 -0.82 5.09 15.21
CA GLN A 50 -0.25 5.10 13.87
C GLN A 50 -1.22 4.55 12.82
N LEU A 51 -1.95 3.47 13.14
CA LEU A 51 -2.93 2.86 12.24
C LEU A 51 -4.12 3.80 11.96
N VAL A 52 -4.65 4.45 13.00
CA VAL A 52 -5.75 5.42 12.89
C VAL A 52 -5.30 6.62 12.07
N HIS A 53 -4.12 7.18 12.38
CA HIS A 53 -3.57 8.31 11.63
C HIS A 53 -3.45 7.98 10.14
N LYS A 54 -2.95 6.80 9.80
CA LYS A 54 -2.83 6.37 8.41
C LYS A 54 -4.21 6.16 7.76
N THR A 55 -5.10 5.42 8.41
CA THR A 55 -6.40 5.05 7.85
C THR A 55 -7.30 6.27 7.63
N GLU A 56 -7.44 7.12 8.64
CA GLU A 56 -8.35 8.29 8.61
C GLU A 56 -7.85 9.41 7.69
N LEU A 57 -6.54 9.52 7.46
CA LEU A 57 -5.96 10.59 6.63
C LEU A 57 -5.59 10.14 5.22
N SER A 58 -5.79 8.86 4.89
CA SER A 58 -5.54 8.35 3.53
C SER A 58 -6.83 8.35 2.70
N PRO A 59 -6.77 8.74 1.42
CA PRO A 59 -7.88 8.49 0.50
C PRO A 59 -7.96 7.00 0.17
N GLY A 60 -9.13 6.52 -0.24
CA GLY A 60 -9.29 5.17 -0.79
C GLY A 60 -10.46 4.40 -0.19
N THR A 61 -10.51 3.10 -0.46
CA THR A 61 -11.51 2.19 0.10
C THR A 61 -10.81 1.24 1.06
N ILE A 62 -11.31 1.17 2.30
CA ILE A 62 -10.85 0.19 3.30
C ILE A 62 -11.45 -1.17 2.93
N VAL A 63 -10.60 -2.18 2.82
CA VAL A 63 -11.03 -3.58 2.56
C VAL A 63 -10.68 -4.44 3.77
N ALA A 64 -11.66 -5.19 4.28
CA ALA A 64 -11.63 -5.81 5.61
C ALA A 64 -11.54 -4.74 6.71
N ASP A 65 -10.68 -4.92 7.71
CA ASP A 65 -10.42 -3.92 8.76
C ASP A 65 -9.20 -3.03 8.42
N ALA A 66 -9.01 -1.95 9.18
CA ALA A 66 -7.92 -1.00 8.96
C ALA A 66 -6.51 -1.64 8.93
N TRP A 67 -6.26 -2.61 9.82
CA TRP A 67 -4.96 -3.28 9.92
C TRP A 67 -4.71 -4.21 8.73
N ARG A 68 -5.67 -5.09 8.43
CA ARG A 68 -5.59 -5.98 7.26
C ARG A 68 -5.51 -5.20 5.96
N ASN A 69 -6.25 -4.09 5.84
CA ASN A 69 -6.17 -3.19 4.69
C ASN A 69 -4.73 -2.65 4.51
N HIS A 70 -4.12 -2.13 5.58
CA HIS A 70 -2.76 -1.62 5.56
C HIS A 70 -1.74 -2.70 5.18
N LEU A 71 -1.87 -3.91 5.73
CA LEU A 71 -0.99 -5.02 5.39
C LEU A 71 -1.10 -5.42 3.91
N MET A 72 -2.32 -5.45 3.36
CA MET A 72 -2.51 -5.72 1.93
C MET A 72 -1.91 -4.61 1.05
N ASP A 73 -2.01 -3.34 1.45
CA ASP A 73 -1.33 -2.23 0.76
C ASP A 73 0.18 -2.48 0.69
N LEU A 74 0.79 -2.85 1.83
CA LEU A 74 2.21 -3.16 1.89
C LEU A 74 2.60 -4.32 0.97
N VAL A 75 1.82 -5.40 0.95
CA VAL A 75 2.11 -6.57 0.09
C VAL A 75 1.95 -6.26 -1.40
N ILE A 76 0.88 -5.55 -1.77
CA ILE A 76 0.58 -5.26 -3.18
C ILE A 76 1.60 -4.26 -3.75
N GLN A 77 2.00 -3.26 -2.96
CA GLN A 77 2.84 -2.14 -3.39
C GLN A 77 4.30 -2.25 -2.92
N ASP A 78 4.73 -3.42 -2.44
CA ASP A 78 6.11 -3.64 -2.03
C ASP A 78 7.05 -3.51 -3.24
N GLU A 79 8.18 -2.86 -3.03
CA GLU A 79 9.24 -2.76 -4.02
C GLU A 79 10.34 -3.76 -3.70
N ASN A 80 10.29 -4.94 -4.33
CA ASN A 80 11.24 -6.01 -4.09
C ASN A 80 11.63 -6.68 -5.41
N THR A 81 12.57 -7.63 -5.35
CA THR A 81 13.07 -8.32 -6.56
C THR A 81 11.97 -9.03 -7.34
N PHE A 82 10.94 -9.55 -6.67
CA PHE A 82 9.81 -10.19 -7.32
C PHE A 82 8.93 -9.16 -8.04
N THR A 83 8.48 -8.11 -7.36
CA THR A 83 7.60 -7.09 -7.96
C THR A 83 8.31 -6.30 -9.06
N ARG A 84 9.57 -5.91 -8.86
CA ARG A 84 10.42 -5.28 -9.89
C ARG A 84 10.56 -6.13 -11.14
N LYS A 85 10.76 -7.45 -10.99
CA LYS A 85 10.86 -8.35 -12.14
C LYS A 85 9.51 -8.55 -12.84
N ALA A 86 8.40 -8.51 -12.08
CA ALA A 86 7.05 -8.59 -12.60
C ALA A 86 6.66 -7.42 -13.50
N GLU A 87 7.26 -6.23 -13.29
CA GLU A 87 7.09 -5.08 -14.19
C GLU A 87 7.47 -5.40 -15.65
N TYR A 88 8.46 -6.28 -15.84
CA TYR A 88 9.03 -6.56 -17.16
C TYR A 88 8.59 -7.89 -17.77
N ILE A 89 8.40 -8.94 -16.96
CA ILE A 89 8.07 -10.28 -17.46
C ILE A 89 6.96 -10.94 -16.65
N PRO A 90 6.10 -11.76 -17.30
CA PRO A 90 5.06 -12.50 -16.60
C PRO A 90 5.64 -13.57 -15.65
N LEU A 91 4.85 -13.94 -14.64
CA LEU A 91 5.23 -14.89 -13.58
C LEU A 91 5.80 -16.21 -14.15
N ASN A 92 5.19 -16.75 -15.21
CA ASN A 92 5.60 -18.02 -15.82
C ASN A 92 6.98 -17.98 -16.50
N LYS A 93 7.55 -16.80 -16.74
CA LYS A 93 8.92 -16.61 -17.27
C LYS A 93 9.94 -16.33 -16.17
N MET A 94 9.53 -16.22 -14.92
CA MET A 94 10.45 -16.02 -13.80
C MET A 94 11.12 -17.33 -13.37
N SER A 95 12.28 -17.20 -12.72
CA SER A 95 13.00 -18.35 -12.15
C SER A 95 12.19 -19.01 -11.03
N ALA A 96 12.16 -20.34 -11.00
CA ALA A 96 11.45 -21.11 -9.98
C ALA A 96 11.89 -20.77 -8.54
N GLY A 97 13.17 -20.43 -8.32
CA GLY A 97 13.68 -20.01 -7.00
C GLY A 97 13.01 -18.74 -6.48
N LEU A 98 12.93 -17.70 -7.32
CA LEU A 98 12.24 -16.44 -6.97
C LEU A 98 10.75 -16.67 -6.65
N ILE A 99 10.06 -17.48 -7.46
CA ILE A 99 8.65 -17.82 -7.23
C ILE A 99 8.48 -18.55 -5.89
N LYS A 100 9.37 -19.50 -5.57
CA LYS A 100 9.32 -20.24 -4.29
C LYS A 100 9.52 -19.31 -3.10
N LEU A 101 10.51 -18.41 -3.14
CA LEU A 101 10.76 -17.45 -2.07
C LEU A 101 9.61 -16.46 -1.90
N ALA A 102 9.07 -15.92 -3.00
CA ALA A 102 7.92 -15.02 -2.93
C ALA A 102 6.68 -15.71 -2.33
N LYS A 103 6.42 -16.97 -2.70
CA LYS A 103 5.34 -17.79 -2.10
C LYS A 103 5.57 -18.05 -0.62
N HIS A 104 6.81 -18.38 -0.24
CA HIS A 104 7.20 -18.62 1.14
C HIS A 104 6.89 -17.39 2.01
N ASP A 105 7.40 -16.22 1.61
CA ASP A 105 7.25 -14.99 2.39
C ASP A 105 5.79 -14.53 2.50
N ILE A 106 5.06 -14.54 1.38
CA ILE A 106 3.64 -14.17 1.37
C ILE A 106 2.82 -15.08 2.28
N ARG A 107 3.17 -16.38 2.36
CA ARG A 107 2.49 -17.30 3.26
C ARG A 107 2.75 -16.95 4.72
N ILE A 108 4.00 -16.65 5.08
CA ILE A 108 4.36 -16.21 6.44
C ILE A 108 3.62 -14.92 6.80
N LEU A 109 3.61 -13.92 5.90
CA LEU A 109 2.90 -12.66 6.13
C LEU A 109 1.39 -12.89 6.34
N GLN A 110 0.78 -13.79 5.56
CA GLN A 110 -0.62 -14.15 5.73
C GLN A 110 -0.87 -14.83 7.08
N GLU A 111 -0.05 -15.81 7.46
CA GLU A 111 -0.27 -16.58 8.69
C GLU A 111 0.00 -15.75 9.96
N VAL A 112 1.00 -14.88 9.93
CA VAL A 112 1.51 -14.19 11.12
C VAL A 112 0.86 -12.82 11.32
N LEU A 113 0.64 -12.08 10.23
CA LEU A 113 0.19 -10.68 10.32
C LEU A 113 -1.30 -10.49 9.96
N PHE A 114 -1.95 -11.42 9.24
CA PHE A 114 -3.33 -11.23 8.74
C PHE A 114 -4.43 -11.51 9.79
N VAL A 115 -4.17 -11.17 11.05
CA VAL A 115 -5.10 -11.23 12.19
C VAL A 115 -6.08 -10.04 12.11
N SER A 116 -7.33 -10.19 12.56
CA SER A 116 -8.30 -9.07 12.54
C SER A 116 -7.99 -8.05 13.64
N LEU A 117 -8.34 -6.79 13.41
CA LEU A 117 -8.22 -5.77 14.45
C LEU A 117 -9.08 -6.07 15.69
N GLU A 118 -10.22 -6.74 15.50
CA GLU A 118 -11.07 -7.22 16.60
C GLU A 118 -10.39 -8.31 17.44
N GLU A 119 -9.72 -9.27 16.79
CA GLU A 119 -8.93 -10.30 17.48
C GLU A 119 -7.77 -9.69 18.26
N ILE A 120 -7.06 -8.71 17.70
CA ILE A 120 -5.98 -7.98 18.38
C ILE A 120 -6.54 -7.26 19.62
N SER A 121 -7.61 -6.47 19.44
CA SER A 121 -8.29 -5.75 20.53
C SER A 121 -8.72 -6.71 21.65
N SER A 122 -9.28 -7.87 21.27
CA SER A 122 -9.76 -8.89 22.19
C SER A 122 -8.61 -9.56 22.97
N LYS A 123 -7.47 -9.84 22.32
CA LYS A 123 -6.28 -10.37 22.98
C LYS A 123 -5.73 -9.38 24.01
N VAL A 124 -5.61 -8.10 23.66
CA VAL A 124 -5.15 -7.04 24.57
C VAL A 124 -6.10 -6.91 25.75
N ASN A 125 -7.41 -6.73 25.52
CA ASN A 125 -8.40 -6.58 26.59
C ASN A 125 -8.47 -7.81 27.50
N ARG A 126 -8.28 -9.02 26.96
CA ARG A 126 -8.18 -10.25 27.77
C ARG A 126 -6.96 -10.23 28.67
N CYS A 127 -5.80 -9.83 28.14
CA CYS A 127 -4.56 -9.72 28.90
C CYS A 127 -4.69 -8.67 30.03
N LEU A 128 -5.29 -7.51 29.76
CA LEU A 128 -5.52 -6.48 30.77
C LEU A 128 -6.45 -6.95 31.89
N LYS A 129 -7.53 -7.67 31.54
CA LYS A 129 -8.44 -8.29 32.53
C LYS A 129 -7.72 -9.30 33.43
N GLN A 130 -6.81 -10.10 32.87
CA GLN A 130 -6.01 -11.05 33.66
C GLN A 130 -5.09 -10.37 34.68
N HIS A 131 -4.68 -9.13 34.40
CA HIS A 131 -3.91 -8.29 35.32
C HIS A 131 -4.79 -7.45 36.27
N GLY A 132 -6.11 -7.68 36.30
CA GLY A 132 -7.03 -6.97 37.19
C GLY A 132 -7.36 -5.53 36.76
N ILE A 133 -7.02 -5.13 35.53
CA ILE A 133 -7.37 -3.82 35.01
C ILE A 133 -8.82 -3.83 34.52
N GLY A 134 -9.66 -3.02 35.18
CA GLY A 134 -11.10 -2.95 34.93
C GLY A 134 -11.53 -2.10 33.74
N PHE A 135 -10.62 -1.29 33.19
CA PHE A 135 -10.83 -0.54 31.95
C PHE A 135 -10.06 -1.19 30.80
N GLY A 136 -10.62 -1.12 29.60
CA GLY A 136 -10.01 -1.67 28.39
C GLY A 136 -10.04 -0.65 27.27
N PHE A 137 -9.45 -1.01 26.15
CA PHE A 137 -9.54 -0.22 24.94
C PHE A 137 -10.87 -0.49 24.22
N PRO A 138 -11.44 0.52 23.54
CA PRO A 138 -12.62 0.30 22.71
C PRO A 138 -12.31 -0.72 21.61
N CYS A 139 -13.24 -1.64 21.37
CA CYS A 139 -13.18 -2.52 20.21
C CYS A 139 -13.56 -1.69 18.98
N VAL A 140 -12.56 -1.30 18.19
CA VAL A 140 -12.73 -0.37 17.06
C VAL A 140 -13.06 -1.07 15.74
N GLY A 141 -12.74 -2.35 15.59
CA GLY A 141 -13.16 -3.20 14.45
C GLY A 141 -13.04 -2.51 13.09
N ASP A 142 -14.14 -2.53 12.33
CA ASP A 142 -14.25 -1.95 10.98
C ASP A 142 -14.80 -0.51 10.99
N SER A 143 -14.72 0.18 12.13
CA SER A 143 -15.43 1.47 12.33
C SER A 143 -14.71 2.69 11.74
N PHE A 144 -13.52 2.50 11.17
CA PHE A 144 -12.72 3.58 10.59
C PHE A 144 -13.21 3.99 9.22
N GLN A 145 -12.99 5.25 8.87
CA GLN A 145 -13.34 5.79 7.55
C GLN A 145 -12.15 6.51 6.92
N PRO A 146 -11.94 6.37 5.60
CA PRO A 146 -10.90 7.09 4.90
C PRO A 146 -11.27 8.58 4.76
N LEU A 147 -10.25 9.44 4.60
CA LEU A 147 -10.42 10.89 4.44
C LEU A 147 -11.39 11.24 3.30
N CYS A 148 -11.30 10.48 2.21
CA CYS A 148 -12.19 10.56 1.07
C CYS A 148 -12.46 9.15 0.55
N PRO A 149 -13.72 8.79 0.26
CA PRO A 149 -14.05 7.47 -0.27
C PRO A 149 -13.38 7.27 -1.64
N GLY A 150 -12.75 6.11 -1.79
CA GLY A 150 -12.14 5.67 -3.04
C GLY A 150 -13.14 5.11 -4.05
N SER A 151 -12.65 4.78 -5.24
CA SER A 151 -13.44 4.08 -6.25
C SER A 151 -13.34 2.57 -6.08
N ASP A 152 -14.47 1.87 -6.04
CA ASP A 152 -14.52 0.41 -6.06
C ASP A 152 -13.95 -0.19 -7.37
N SER A 153 -13.84 0.62 -8.43
CA SER A 153 -13.26 0.19 -9.70
C SER A 153 -11.73 0.17 -9.72
N ASP A 154 -11.08 0.72 -8.69
CA ASP A 154 -9.63 0.78 -8.53
C ASP A 154 -9.01 -0.62 -8.56
N SER A 155 -7.93 -0.79 -9.34
CA SER A 155 -7.19 -2.05 -9.47
C SER A 155 -6.65 -2.54 -8.12
N LEU A 156 -6.24 -1.62 -7.25
CA LEU A 156 -5.78 -1.91 -5.89
C LEU A 156 -6.90 -2.50 -5.03
N VAL A 157 -8.09 -1.89 -5.05
CA VAL A 157 -9.26 -2.34 -4.28
C VAL A 157 -9.70 -3.74 -4.73
N LYS A 158 -9.69 -4.01 -6.04
CA LYS A 158 -10.01 -5.35 -6.58
C LYS A 158 -9.07 -6.44 -6.06
N ILE A 159 -7.76 -6.17 -6.05
CA ILE A 159 -6.78 -7.17 -5.57
C ILE A 159 -6.87 -7.34 -4.07
N LYS A 160 -7.07 -6.26 -3.30
CA LYS A 160 -7.34 -6.36 -1.87
C LYS A 160 -8.54 -7.26 -1.58
N LYS A 161 -9.66 -7.09 -2.29
CA LYS A 161 -10.85 -7.94 -2.14
C LYS A 161 -10.52 -9.42 -2.43
N HIS A 162 -9.71 -9.69 -3.45
CA HIS A 162 -9.23 -11.05 -3.75
C HIS A 162 -8.31 -11.63 -2.67
N LEU A 163 -7.36 -10.84 -2.14
CA LEU A 163 -6.48 -11.27 -1.06
C LEU A 163 -7.27 -11.54 0.22
N ALA A 164 -8.19 -10.64 0.59
CA ALA A 164 -9.02 -10.80 1.79
C ALA A 164 -9.90 -12.04 1.74
N ALA A 165 -10.41 -12.41 0.57
CA ALA A 165 -11.23 -13.60 0.38
C ALA A 165 -10.41 -14.90 0.20
N SER A 166 -9.09 -14.80 0.01
CA SER A 166 -8.26 -15.96 -0.32
C SER A 166 -7.76 -16.67 0.94
N PRO A 167 -7.98 -18.00 1.09
CA PRO A 167 -7.43 -18.77 2.21
C PRO A 167 -5.91 -19.00 2.07
N ASP A 168 -5.35 -18.76 0.88
CA ASP A 168 -3.94 -18.99 0.58
C ASP A 168 -3.40 -17.98 -0.44
N TRP A 169 -2.67 -16.99 0.06
CA TRP A 169 -2.10 -15.94 -0.78
C TRP A 169 -1.04 -16.43 -1.77
N ARG A 170 -0.50 -17.65 -1.60
CA ARG A 170 0.42 -18.26 -2.60
C ARG A 170 -0.26 -18.44 -3.96
N GLN A 171 -1.59 -18.59 -3.97
CA GLN A 171 -2.39 -18.71 -5.19
C GLN A 171 -2.63 -17.35 -5.86
N CYS A 172 -2.48 -16.26 -5.12
CA CYS A 172 -2.65 -14.89 -5.59
C CYS A 172 -1.37 -14.30 -6.23
N LEU A 173 -0.26 -15.05 -6.25
CA LEU A 173 1.03 -14.53 -6.75
C LEU A 173 0.96 -14.06 -8.21
N ASN A 174 0.16 -14.73 -9.05
CA ASN A 174 -0.04 -14.30 -10.44
C ASN A 174 -0.80 -12.97 -10.53
N LEU A 175 -1.78 -12.76 -9.63
CA LEU A 175 -2.52 -11.48 -9.56
C LEU A 175 -1.59 -10.35 -9.10
N LEU A 176 -0.73 -10.59 -8.12
CA LEU A 176 0.27 -9.62 -7.67
C LEU A 176 1.28 -9.28 -8.78
N ALA A 177 1.74 -10.28 -9.52
CA ALA A 177 2.64 -10.06 -10.65
C ALA A 177 1.97 -9.22 -11.76
N GLU A 178 0.72 -9.51 -12.13
CA GLU A 178 0.02 -8.73 -13.16
C GLU A 178 -0.31 -7.31 -12.69
N TYR A 179 -0.58 -7.13 -11.40
CA TYR A 179 -0.72 -5.78 -10.83
C TYR A 179 0.54 -4.96 -10.98
N ALA A 180 1.69 -5.50 -10.56
CA ALA A 180 2.97 -4.84 -10.71
C ALA A 180 3.29 -4.55 -12.19
N ARG A 181 2.91 -5.45 -13.10
CA ARG A 181 3.07 -5.26 -14.55
C ARG A 181 2.23 -4.12 -15.12
N THR A 182 1.05 -3.89 -14.58
CA THR A 182 0.08 -2.91 -15.10
C THR A 182 0.11 -1.56 -14.38
N ASN A 183 0.50 -1.53 -13.11
CA ASN A 183 0.48 -0.35 -12.26
C ASN A 183 1.87 0.05 -11.75
N GLY A 184 2.91 -0.78 -11.97
CA GLY A 184 4.24 -0.59 -11.39
C GLY A 184 4.33 -1.05 -9.94
N CYS A 185 5.47 -0.80 -9.31
CA CYS A 185 5.67 -1.05 -7.87
C CYS A 185 6.42 0.09 -7.17
N GLY A 186 6.50 0.04 -5.84
CA GLY A 186 7.19 1.06 -5.04
C GLY A 186 6.55 2.44 -5.13
N GLU A 187 7.33 3.50 -4.89
CA GLU A 187 6.82 4.87 -4.90
C GLU A 187 6.18 5.25 -6.24
N PHE A 188 6.78 4.84 -7.36
CA PHE A 188 6.30 5.12 -8.71
C PHE A 188 5.01 4.39 -9.08
N GLY A 189 4.73 3.23 -8.46
CA GLY A 189 3.43 2.57 -8.58
C GLY A 189 2.36 3.11 -7.62
N ARG A 190 2.77 3.78 -6.52
CA ARG A 190 1.87 4.32 -5.49
C ARG A 190 1.29 5.68 -5.84
N TYR A 191 2.07 6.52 -6.52
CA TYR A 191 1.69 7.91 -6.78
C TYR A 191 1.66 8.19 -8.27
N LEU A 192 0.56 8.79 -8.74
CA LEU A 192 0.42 9.26 -10.11
C LEU A 192 1.26 10.52 -10.39
N ALA A 193 1.45 11.35 -9.37
CA ALA A 193 2.16 12.61 -9.49
C ALA A 193 3.22 12.77 -8.40
N PHE A 194 4.30 13.46 -8.75
CA PHE A 194 5.42 13.76 -7.87
C PHE A 194 5.71 15.24 -7.87
N ARG A 195 6.10 15.77 -6.71
CA ARG A 195 6.66 17.11 -6.57
C ARG A 195 8.13 17.02 -6.17
N TRP A 196 8.93 17.97 -6.62
CA TRP A 196 10.31 18.10 -6.15
C TRP A 196 10.34 18.84 -4.81
N VAL A 197 10.88 18.21 -3.78
CA VAL A 197 11.09 18.80 -2.46
C VAL A 197 12.59 19.03 -2.25
N PRO A 198 13.04 20.30 -2.12
CA PRO A 198 14.45 20.61 -1.88
C PRO A 198 15.03 19.82 -0.70
N GLY A 199 16.18 19.19 -0.90
CA GLY A 199 16.86 18.36 0.11
C GLY A 199 16.27 16.96 0.35
N LYS A 200 15.07 16.65 -0.20
CA LYS A 200 14.45 15.32 -0.11
C LYS A 200 14.34 14.60 -1.46
N GLY A 201 14.28 15.33 -2.57
CA GLY A 201 14.09 14.77 -3.90
C GLY A 201 12.62 14.71 -4.32
N LEU A 202 12.26 13.71 -5.13
CA LEU A 202 10.87 13.49 -5.54
C LEU A 202 10.04 13.00 -4.35
N ALA A 203 8.86 13.60 -4.15
CA ALA A 203 7.88 13.18 -3.16
C ALA A 203 6.52 12.99 -3.84
N GLY A 204 5.88 11.86 -3.58
CA GLY A 204 4.56 11.56 -4.11
C GLY A 204 3.48 12.54 -3.66
N VAL A 205 2.50 12.76 -4.53
CA VAL A 205 1.29 13.55 -4.24
C VAL A 205 0.14 12.57 -4.03
N SER A 206 -0.41 12.53 -2.82
CA SER A 206 -1.46 11.57 -2.43
C SER A 206 -2.82 11.82 -3.08
N SER A 207 -3.12 13.07 -3.41
CA SER A 207 -4.36 13.46 -4.08
C SER A 207 -4.04 14.50 -5.17
N PRO A 208 -3.60 14.04 -6.36
CA PRO A 208 -3.43 14.93 -7.50
C PRO A 208 -4.79 15.39 -8.03
N ASP A 209 -4.81 16.58 -8.65
CA ASP A 209 -6.00 17.11 -9.31
C ASP A 209 -6.40 16.17 -10.47
N PRO A 210 -7.64 15.64 -10.51
CA PRO A 210 -8.05 14.63 -11.47
C PRO A 210 -8.32 15.17 -12.88
N VAL A 211 -7.92 16.40 -13.21
CA VAL A 211 -8.14 17.01 -14.54
C VAL A 211 -7.69 16.05 -15.63
N LYS A 212 -8.63 15.65 -16.49
CA LYS A 212 -8.33 14.82 -17.64
C LYS A 212 -8.16 15.68 -18.87
N LEU A 213 -7.40 15.15 -19.84
CA LEU A 213 -7.27 15.75 -21.17
C LEU A 213 -8.63 16.03 -21.85
N GLU A 214 -9.65 15.20 -21.57
CA GLU A 214 -11.01 15.36 -22.10
C GLU A 214 -11.78 16.55 -21.49
N ASP A 215 -11.44 16.96 -20.27
CA ASP A 215 -12.06 18.11 -19.59
C ASP A 215 -11.58 19.45 -20.16
N LEU A 216 -10.58 19.40 -21.05
CA LEU A 216 -9.94 20.55 -21.68
C LEU A 216 -10.56 20.82 -23.05
N ILE A 217 -11.63 21.62 -23.05
CA ILE A 217 -12.46 21.92 -24.22
C ILE A 217 -11.88 23.13 -24.98
N ARG A 218 -11.97 23.14 -26.32
CA ARG A 218 -11.68 24.24 -27.28
C ARG A 218 -10.26 24.37 -27.83
N TYR A 219 -9.35 23.43 -27.59
CA TYR A 219 -8.03 23.39 -28.27
C TYR A 219 -7.65 21.97 -28.74
N GLU A 220 -8.66 21.18 -29.12
CA GLU A 220 -8.54 19.76 -29.45
C GLU A 220 -7.46 19.49 -30.50
N ARG A 221 -7.34 20.36 -31.51
CA ARG A 221 -6.31 20.23 -32.55
C ARG A 221 -4.90 20.37 -31.99
N GLN A 222 -4.62 21.40 -31.19
CA GLN A 222 -3.30 21.58 -30.56
C GLN A 222 -3.02 20.44 -29.58
N ARG A 223 -4.03 20.01 -28.82
CA ARG A 223 -3.95 18.87 -27.91
C ARG A 223 -3.55 17.59 -28.65
N GLU A 224 -4.18 17.31 -29.79
CA GLU A 224 -3.89 16.14 -30.61
C GLU A 224 -2.45 16.13 -31.13
N GLU A 225 -1.92 17.28 -31.54
CA GLU A 225 -0.51 17.41 -31.97
C GLU A 225 0.44 17.07 -30.81
N VAL A 226 0.18 17.58 -29.60
CA VAL A 226 0.96 17.25 -28.39
C VAL A 226 0.86 15.77 -28.05
N VAL A 227 -0.36 15.22 -28.02
CA VAL A 227 -0.60 13.80 -27.72
C VAL A 227 0.10 12.89 -28.74
N ALA A 228 0.05 13.22 -30.02
CA ALA A 228 0.73 12.47 -31.07
C ALA A 228 2.25 12.52 -30.90
N ASN A 229 2.82 13.70 -30.63
CA ASN A 229 4.25 13.87 -30.38
C ASN A 229 4.72 13.09 -29.14
N THR A 230 3.97 13.18 -28.03
CA THR A 230 4.26 12.44 -26.80
C THR A 230 4.13 10.93 -26.99
N ARG A 231 3.13 10.46 -27.74
CA ARG A 231 3.00 9.03 -28.08
C ARG A 231 4.22 8.52 -28.86
N ARG A 232 4.73 9.32 -29.81
CA ARG A 232 5.97 8.98 -30.52
C ARG A 232 7.16 8.90 -29.57
N PHE A 233 7.30 9.88 -28.66
CA PHE A 233 8.37 9.89 -27.66
C PHE A 233 8.34 8.63 -26.78
N VAL A 234 7.16 8.28 -26.23
CA VAL A 234 6.98 7.10 -25.36
C VAL A 234 7.27 5.80 -26.11
N GLN A 235 7.01 5.75 -27.42
CA GLN A 235 7.33 4.59 -28.28
C GLN A 235 8.81 4.54 -28.70
N GLY A 236 9.64 5.48 -28.26
CA GLY A 236 11.07 5.55 -28.61
C GLY A 236 11.36 6.16 -29.99
N TYR A 237 10.37 6.76 -30.65
CA TYR A 237 10.57 7.49 -31.90
C TYR A 237 11.05 8.92 -31.64
N PRO A 238 11.68 9.58 -32.65
CA PRO A 238 11.97 11.01 -32.57
C PRO A 238 10.71 11.82 -32.27
N ALA A 239 10.82 12.73 -31.32
CA ALA A 239 9.77 13.64 -30.91
C ALA A 239 10.34 15.06 -30.77
N ASN A 240 9.49 16.06 -30.96
CA ASN A 240 9.85 17.47 -30.85
C ASN A 240 9.72 17.96 -29.41
N ASN A 241 10.54 18.94 -29.03
CA ASN A 241 10.29 19.73 -27.83
C ASN A 241 9.02 20.58 -28.05
N VAL A 242 8.13 20.60 -27.06
CA VAL A 242 6.85 21.31 -27.13
C VAL A 242 6.88 22.53 -26.21
N LEU A 243 6.49 23.70 -26.73
CA LEU A 243 6.26 24.91 -25.95
C LEU A 243 4.79 25.34 -26.13
N LEU A 244 4.01 25.29 -25.05
CA LEU A 244 2.63 25.78 -25.02
C LEU A 244 2.61 27.25 -24.59
N TYR A 245 2.17 28.15 -25.47
CA TYR A 245 2.09 29.59 -25.22
C TYR A 245 0.69 30.15 -25.56
N GLY A 246 0.34 31.31 -24.99
CA GLY A 246 -0.98 31.93 -25.14
C GLY A 246 -1.45 32.68 -23.89
N ASP A 247 -2.59 33.36 -23.97
CA ASP A 247 -3.10 34.24 -22.91
C ASP A 247 -3.40 33.51 -21.60
N ARG A 248 -3.37 34.21 -20.46
CA ARG A 248 -3.68 33.63 -19.14
C ARG A 248 -5.11 33.06 -19.15
N GLY A 249 -5.29 31.85 -18.60
CA GLY A 249 -6.60 31.19 -18.52
C GLY A 249 -7.00 30.33 -19.73
N THR A 250 -6.12 30.16 -20.72
CA THR A 250 -6.37 29.33 -21.93
C THR A 250 -6.07 27.83 -21.76
N GLY A 251 -5.91 27.33 -20.53
CA GLY A 251 -5.72 25.89 -20.28
C GLY A 251 -4.31 25.34 -20.49
N LYS A 252 -3.30 26.18 -20.80
CA LYS A 252 -1.90 25.74 -21.03
C LYS A 252 -1.27 24.95 -19.88
N SER A 253 -1.53 25.34 -18.64
CA SER A 253 -0.97 24.66 -17.45
C SER A 253 -1.72 23.39 -17.08
N SER A 254 -2.90 23.20 -17.68
CA SER A 254 -3.74 22.02 -17.46
C SER A 254 -3.53 20.96 -18.55
N THR A 255 -2.87 21.32 -19.66
CA THR A 255 -2.52 20.44 -20.80
C THR A 255 -1.26 19.66 -20.49
#